data_AF-A0A535JC92-F1
#
_entry.id   AF-A0A535JC92-F1
#
_cell.length_a   1.000
_cell.length_b   1.000
_cell.length_c   1.000
_cell.angle_alpha   90.00
_cell.angle_beta   90.00
_cell.angle_gamma   90.00
#
_symmetry.space_group_name_H-M   'P 1'
#
loop_
_entity.id
_entity.type
_entity.pdbx_description
1 polymer ?
#
loop_
_entity_poly.entity_id
_entity_poly.type
_entity_poly.pdbx_seq_one_letter_code
_entity_poly.pdbx_strand_id
1 'polypeptide(L)'
;MASIQRTRISSSVVGIIRLWLLVFVPFVVLPFLFLSGKVVPYTALWGHAVFHLIYLPIAAAGWWAVWRFVREPSHLALRVIAGLMLLCQTSFLFGHAGELVSVVQRGFFSAPYSIFSENPHMFFAMFAVAGIMASELLLIVLTVTAAVQRLLRRSPRVTGRQAYEYRGAR
;
A
#
# COMPACT_ATOMS: atom_id res chain seq x y z
N MET A 1 -8.26 28.08 15.77
CA MET A 1 -7.22 27.01 15.77
C MET A 1 -7.80 25.58 15.85
N ALA A 2 -8.80 25.29 16.69
CA ALA A 2 -9.37 23.94 16.83
C ALA A 2 -10.05 23.38 15.55
N SER A 3 -10.67 24.23 14.72
CA SER A 3 -11.32 23.83 13.47
C SER A 3 -10.32 23.31 12.42
N ILE A 4 -9.20 24.01 12.24
CA ILE A 4 -8.11 23.65 11.29
C ILE A 4 -7.44 22.32 11.68
N GLN A 5 -7.35 22.04 12.98
CA GLN A 5 -6.79 20.77 13.45
C GLN A 5 -7.77 19.60 13.25
N ARG A 6 -9.08 19.85 13.37
CA ARG A 6 -10.13 18.84 13.16
C ARG A 6 -10.26 18.47 11.67
N THR A 7 -10.10 19.42 10.75
CA THR A 7 -10.11 19.16 9.30
C THR A 7 -8.90 18.35 8.82
N ARG A 8 -7.69 18.63 9.33
CA ARG A 8 -6.48 17.83 8.99
C ARG A 8 -6.55 16.38 9.49
N ILE A 9 -7.19 16.12 10.62
CA ILE A 9 -7.35 14.74 11.13
C ILE A 9 -8.32 13.95 10.25
N SER A 10 -9.39 14.59 9.78
CA SER A 10 -10.35 13.97 8.86
C SER A 10 -9.70 13.62 7.52
N SER A 11 -8.84 14.48 6.97
CA SER A 11 -8.18 14.22 5.68
C SER A 11 -7.21 13.04 5.75
N SER A 12 -6.40 12.92 6.81
CA SER A 12 -5.46 11.79 6.94
C SER A 12 -6.16 10.44 7.13
N VAL A 13 -7.27 10.39 7.87
CA VAL A 13 -8.04 9.14 8.04
C VAL A 13 -8.68 8.71 6.72
N VAL A 14 -9.28 9.65 5.99
CA VAL A 14 -9.84 9.37 4.65
C VAL A 14 -8.73 8.92 3.68
N GLY A 15 -7.56 9.56 3.74
CA GLY A 15 -6.39 9.16 2.97
C GLY A 15 -5.97 7.72 3.27
N ILE A 16 -5.82 7.35 4.54
CA ILE A 16 -5.44 5.99 4.95
C ILE A 16 -6.49 4.96 4.51
N ILE A 17 -7.78 5.24 4.67
CA ILE A 17 -8.86 4.34 4.22
C ILE A 17 -8.77 4.11 2.70
N ARG A 18 -8.55 5.18 1.92
CA ARG A 18 -8.35 5.05 0.47
C ARG A 18 -7.15 4.17 0.13
N LEU A 19 -6.05 4.29 0.88
CA LEU A 19 -4.87 3.43 0.69
C LEU A 19 -5.19 1.95 0.98
N TRP A 20 -5.96 1.64 2.03
CA TRP A 20 -6.43 0.27 2.27
C TRP A 20 -7.28 -0.27 1.11
N LEU A 21 -8.20 0.54 0.59
CA LEU A 21 -9.07 0.13 -0.52
C LEU A 21 -8.31 -0.04 -1.84
N LEU A 22 -7.25 0.73 -2.08
CA LEU A 22 -6.56 0.76 -3.38
C LEU A 22 -5.25 -0.05 -3.41
N VAL A 23 -4.65 -0.34 -2.25
CA VAL A 23 -3.38 -1.07 -2.17
C VAL A 23 -3.61 -2.47 -1.58
N PHE A 24 -4.30 -2.57 -0.45
CA PHE A 24 -4.43 -3.84 0.28
C PHE A 24 -5.56 -4.72 -0.27
N VAL A 25 -6.79 -4.18 -0.36
CA VAL A 25 -7.95 -4.98 -0.76
C VAL A 25 -7.77 -5.66 -2.12
N PRO A 26 -7.32 -4.97 -3.18
CA PRO A 26 -7.13 -5.63 -4.46
C PRO A 26 -6.07 -6.73 -4.39
N PHE A 27 -5.04 -6.56 -3.55
CA PHE A 27 -3.98 -7.55 -3.36
C PHE A 27 -4.34 -8.75 -2.53
N VAL A 28 -5.26 -8.61 -1.59
CA VAL A 28 -5.78 -9.79 -0.91
C VAL A 28 -6.85 -10.47 -1.75
N VAL A 29 -7.67 -9.72 -2.49
CA VAL A 29 -8.81 -10.32 -3.19
C VAL A 29 -8.42 -10.95 -4.52
N LEU A 30 -7.70 -10.24 -5.40
CA LEU A 30 -7.44 -10.72 -6.76
C LEU A 30 -6.54 -11.95 -6.80
N PRO A 31 -5.37 -12.00 -6.12
CA PRO A 31 -4.55 -13.20 -6.07
C PRO A 31 -5.32 -14.40 -5.54
N PHE A 32 -6.10 -14.28 -4.47
CA PHE A 32 -6.91 -15.40 -3.97
C PHE A 32 -7.98 -15.84 -4.97
N LEU A 33 -8.64 -14.92 -5.67
CA LEU A 33 -9.61 -15.26 -6.72
C LEU A 33 -8.94 -16.05 -7.86
N PHE A 34 -7.79 -15.61 -8.34
CA PHE A 34 -7.06 -16.26 -9.44
C PHE A 34 -6.37 -17.57 -8.99
N LEU A 35 -5.79 -17.62 -7.79
CA LEU A 35 -5.13 -18.81 -7.23
C LEU A 35 -6.13 -19.90 -6.82
N SER A 36 -7.38 -19.54 -6.50
CA SER A 36 -8.40 -20.53 -6.12
C SER A 36 -8.81 -21.47 -7.26
N GLY A 37 -8.42 -21.18 -8.50
CA GLY A 37 -8.83 -21.93 -9.68
C GLY A 37 -10.32 -21.79 -10.04
N LYS A 38 -11.09 -21.02 -9.26
CA LYS A 38 -12.55 -20.87 -9.43
C LYS A 38 -12.93 -19.93 -10.58
N VAL A 39 -12.12 -18.90 -10.80
CA VAL A 39 -12.36 -17.90 -11.85
C VAL A 39 -11.67 -18.29 -13.15
N VAL A 40 -10.42 -18.77 -13.04
CA VAL A 40 -9.65 -19.29 -14.16
C VAL A 40 -9.01 -20.61 -13.71
N PRO A 41 -9.14 -21.70 -14.46
CA PRO A 41 -8.47 -22.96 -14.12
C PRO A 41 -6.97 -22.74 -13.95
N TYR A 42 -6.35 -23.39 -12.97
CA TYR A 42 -4.92 -23.25 -12.71
C TYR A 42 -4.03 -23.69 -13.90
N THR A 43 -4.57 -24.54 -14.79
CA THR A 43 -3.92 -24.98 -16.03
C THR A 43 -4.03 -23.95 -17.16
N ALA A 44 -4.90 -22.95 -17.03
CA ALA A 44 -5.19 -21.97 -18.06
C ALA A 44 -4.24 -20.77 -17.95
N LEU A 45 -3.08 -20.89 -18.61
CA LEU A 45 -1.99 -19.90 -18.55
C LEU A 45 -2.38 -18.50 -19.01
N TRP A 46 -3.40 -18.37 -19.88
CA TRP A 46 -3.96 -17.08 -20.27
C TRP A 46 -4.49 -16.28 -19.06
N GLY A 47 -4.92 -16.97 -18.00
CA GLY A 47 -5.37 -16.35 -16.75
C GLY A 47 -4.30 -15.52 -16.07
N HIS A 48 -3.04 -15.95 -16.16
CA HIS A 48 -1.91 -15.20 -15.62
C HIS A 48 -1.67 -13.89 -16.40
N ALA A 49 -1.78 -13.93 -17.74
CA ALA A 49 -1.68 -12.74 -18.57
C ALA A 49 -2.83 -11.75 -18.28
N VAL A 50 -4.06 -12.25 -18.13
CA VAL A 50 -5.23 -11.44 -17.77
C VAL A 50 -5.08 -10.85 -16.37
N PHE A 51 -4.53 -11.61 -15.42
CA PHE A 51 -4.22 -11.11 -14.09
C PHE A 51 -3.36 -9.85 -14.19
N HIS A 52 -2.23 -9.89 -14.89
CA HIS A 52 -1.36 -8.70 -15.08
C HIS A 52 -2.07 -7.53 -15.74
N LEU A 53 -2.89 -7.77 -16.76
CA LEU A 53 -3.67 -6.72 -17.45
C LEU A 53 -4.64 -6.00 -16.52
N ILE A 54 -5.26 -6.71 -15.59
CA ILE A 54 -6.16 -6.13 -14.59
C ILE A 54 -5.35 -5.46 -13.46
N TYR A 55 -4.25 -6.09 -13.06
CA TYR A 55 -3.47 -5.69 -11.91
C TYR A 55 -2.73 -4.38 -12.11
N LEU A 56 -2.16 -4.16 -13.31
CA LEU A 56 -1.37 -2.97 -13.62
C LEU A 56 -2.16 -1.65 -13.47
N PRO A 57 -3.37 -1.50 -14.03
CA PRO A 57 -4.19 -0.31 -13.79
C PRO A 57 -4.52 -0.06 -12.32
N ILE A 58 -4.82 -1.13 -11.58
CA ILE A 58 -5.12 -1.05 -10.14
C ILE A 58 -3.88 -0.61 -9.36
N ALA A 59 -2.73 -1.23 -9.63
CA ALA A 59 -1.46 -0.88 -9.04
C ALA A 59 -1.07 0.58 -9.36
N ALA A 60 -1.36 1.06 -10.58
CA ALA A 60 -1.12 2.45 -10.96
C ALA A 60 -2.03 3.42 -10.18
N ALA A 61 -3.30 3.07 -9.97
CA ALA A 61 -4.21 3.84 -9.14
C ALA A 61 -3.78 3.86 -7.66
N GLY A 62 -3.33 2.71 -7.13
CA GLY A 62 -2.75 2.58 -5.80
C GLY A 62 -1.51 3.46 -5.64
N TRP A 63 -0.55 3.34 -6.56
CA TRP A 63 0.66 4.18 -6.62
C TRP A 63 0.33 5.67 -6.63
N TRP A 64 -0.63 6.08 -7.46
CA TRP A 64 -1.06 7.47 -7.53
C TRP A 64 -1.68 7.95 -6.21
N ALA A 65 -2.48 7.11 -5.55
CA ALA A 65 -3.03 7.42 -4.24
C ALA A 65 -1.93 7.59 -3.17
N VAL A 66 -0.90 6.74 -3.18
CA VAL A 66 0.27 6.91 -2.30
C VAL A 66 1.00 8.21 -2.59
N TRP A 67 1.26 8.50 -3.87
CA TRP A 67 1.93 9.74 -4.29
C TRP A 67 1.17 10.98 -3.83
N ARG A 68 -0.17 10.97 -3.97
CA ARG A 68 -1.03 12.04 -3.46
C ARG A 68 -0.90 12.18 -1.94
N PHE A 69 -0.95 11.07 -1.21
CA PHE A 69 -0.83 11.07 0.26
C PHE A 69 0.52 11.65 0.73
N VAL A 70 1.63 11.33 0.06
CA VAL A 70 2.97 11.87 0.37
C VAL A 70 3.01 13.41 0.26
N ARG A 71 2.24 13.98 -0.67
CA ARG A 71 2.15 15.42 -0.93
C ARG A 71 1.19 16.14 0.01
N GLU A 72 0.35 15.43 0.74
CA GLU A 72 -0.56 16.04 1.71
C GLU A 72 0.21 16.53 2.95
N PRO A 73 -0.13 17.74 3.48
CA PRO A 73 0.46 18.23 4.71
C PRO A 73 0.17 17.30 5.89
N SER A 74 1.18 16.57 6.34
CA SER A 74 1.09 15.58 7.42
C SER A 74 2.38 15.53 8.25
N HIS A 75 2.38 14.72 9.32
CA HIS A 75 3.55 14.53 10.16
C HIS A 75 4.71 13.89 9.36
N LEU A 76 5.96 14.32 9.61
CA LEU A 76 7.14 13.83 8.88
C LEU A 76 7.21 12.29 8.84
N ALA A 77 7.00 11.63 9.98
CA ALA A 77 6.99 10.17 10.06
C ALA A 77 5.99 9.51 9.08
N LEU A 78 4.78 10.06 8.93
CA LEU A 78 3.78 9.52 7.99
C LEU A 78 4.22 9.71 6.55
N ARG A 79 4.85 10.85 6.24
CA ARG A 79 5.38 11.13 4.89
C ARG A 79 6.56 10.22 4.55
N VAL A 80 7.43 9.91 5.51
CA VAL A 80 8.55 8.98 5.33
C VAL A 80 8.02 7.58 5.05
N ILE A 81 7.10 7.08 5.88
CA ILE A 81 6.48 5.75 5.67
C ILE A 81 5.78 5.69 4.31
N ALA A 82 4.99 6.71 3.96
CA ALA A 82 4.32 6.76 2.66
C ALA A 82 5.31 6.90 1.49
N GLY A 83 6.43 7.59 1.68
CA GLY A 83 7.49 7.69 0.67
C GLY A 83 8.18 6.36 0.42
N LEU A 84 8.51 5.60 1.49
CA LEU A 84 9.01 4.24 1.37
C LEU A 84 7.97 3.34 0.68
N MET A 85 6.70 3.49 1.06
CA MET A 85 5.60 2.75 0.44
C MET A 85 5.47 3.06 -1.06
N LEU A 86 5.75 4.30 -1.48
CA LEU A 86 5.77 4.70 -2.89
C LEU A 86 6.92 4.02 -3.66
N LEU A 87 8.10 3.88 -3.04
CA LEU A 87 9.22 3.12 -3.63
C LEU A 87 8.84 1.64 -3.81
N CYS A 88 8.22 1.04 -2.80
CA CYS A 88 7.70 -0.32 -2.85
C CYS A 88 6.65 -0.50 -3.96
N GLN A 89 5.70 0.43 -4.09
CA GLN A 89 4.70 0.42 -5.17
C GLN A 89 5.33 0.63 -6.56
N THR A 90 6.41 1.39 -6.65
CA THR A 90 7.16 1.56 -7.90
C THR A 90 7.86 0.26 -8.30
N SER A 91 8.53 -0.39 -7.36
CA SER A 91 9.11 -1.73 -7.54
C SER A 91 8.05 -2.74 -7.97
N PHE A 92 6.87 -2.66 -7.35
CA PHE A 92 5.75 -3.53 -7.67
C PHE A 92 5.25 -3.37 -9.11
N LEU A 93 5.00 -2.13 -9.53
CA LEU A 93 4.61 -1.81 -10.90
C LEU A 93 5.67 -2.25 -11.92
N PHE A 94 6.94 -2.01 -11.61
CA PHE A 94 8.06 -2.44 -12.44
C PHE A 94 8.08 -3.97 -12.61
N GLY A 95 7.89 -4.72 -11.51
CA GLY A 95 7.80 -6.17 -11.55
C GLY A 95 6.65 -6.66 -12.43
N HIS A 96 5.42 -6.20 -12.19
CA HIS A 96 4.27 -6.61 -13.02
C HIS A 96 4.41 -6.23 -14.50
N ALA A 97 4.93 -5.04 -14.79
CA ALA A 97 5.15 -4.62 -16.17
C ALA A 97 6.20 -5.50 -16.86
N GLY A 98 7.30 -5.82 -16.18
CA GLY A 98 8.35 -6.68 -16.72
C GLY A 98 7.91 -8.14 -16.89
N GLU A 99 7.12 -8.68 -15.95
CA GLU A 99 6.48 -9.98 -16.12
C GLU A 99 5.57 -9.98 -17.35
N LEU A 100 4.70 -8.98 -17.50
CA LEU A 100 3.80 -8.87 -18.64
C LEU A 100 4.58 -8.78 -19.97
N VAL A 101 5.63 -7.97 -20.04
CA VAL A 101 6.50 -7.89 -21.24
C VAL A 101 7.11 -9.25 -21.56
N SER A 102 7.61 -9.97 -20.55
CA SER A 102 8.18 -11.31 -20.73
C SER A 102 7.14 -12.30 -21.27
N VAL A 103 5.89 -12.21 -20.81
CA VAL A 103 4.76 -13.02 -21.28
C VAL A 103 4.37 -12.63 -22.71
N VAL A 104 4.28 -11.34 -23.02
CA VAL A 104 3.96 -10.83 -24.37
C VAL A 104 4.98 -11.31 -25.40
N GLN A 105 6.28 -11.22 -25.07
CA GLN A 105 7.37 -11.64 -25.96
C GLN A 105 7.34 -13.14 -26.29
N ARG A 106 6.65 -13.96 -25.49
CA ARG A 106 6.61 -15.42 -25.61
C ARG A 106 5.25 -15.95 -26.08
N GLY A 107 4.42 -15.11 -26.67
CA GLY A 107 3.12 -15.52 -27.23
C GLY A 107 1.91 -15.13 -26.37
N PHE A 108 2.12 -14.31 -25.33
CA PHE A 108 1.08 -13.68 -24.53
C PHE A 108 0.06 -14.67 -23.92
N PHE A 109 -1.15 -14.77 -24.47
CA PHE A 109 -2.17 -15.73 -24.03
C PHE A 109 -1.82 -17.19 -24.33
N SER A 110 -0.91 -17.42 -25.27
CA SER A 110 -0.40 -18.74 -25.66
C SER A 110 1.01 -19.02 -25.14
N ALA A 111 1.50 -18.21 -24.19
CA ALA A 111 2.84 -18.37 -23.65
C ALA A 111 3.01 -19.78 -23.03
N PRO A 112 4.16 -20.45 -23.28
CA PRO A 112 4.40 -21.80 -22.78
C PRO A 112 4.60 -21.79 -21.26
N TYR A 113 4.28 -22.90 -20.60
CA TYR A 113 4.47 -23.05 -19.15
C TYR A 113 5.92 -22.84 -18.68
N SER A 114 6.91 -23.04 -19.57
CA SER A 114 8.32 -22.80 -19.25
C SER A 114 8.59 -21.36 -18.79
N ILE A 115 7.75 -20.40 -19.17
CA ILE A 115 7.90 -19.00 -18.77
C ILE A 115 8.01 -18.80 -17.26
N PHE A 116 7.29 -19.60 -16.47
CA PHE A 116 7.28 -19.55 -15.00
C PHE A 116 8.54 -20.13 -14.36
N SER A 117 9.44 -20.66 -15.18
CA SER A 117 10.76 -21.16 -14.76
C SER A 117 11.91 -20.40 -15.44
N GLU A 118 11.59 -19.44 -16.31
CA GLU A 118 12.58 -18.71 -17.09
C GLU A 118 13.02 -17.42 -16.38
N ASN A 119 14.33 -17.13 -16.47
CA ASN A 119 14.99 -16.06 -15.71
C ASN A 119 14.32 -14.67 -15.79
N PRO A 120 13.89 -14.16 -16.96
CA PRO A 120 13.29 -12.83 -17.04
C PRO A 120 11.99 -12.72 -16.24
N HIS A 121 11.10 -13.70 -16.36
CA HIS A 121 9.81 -13.70 -15.65
C HIS A 121 10.03 -13.77 -14.14
N MET A 122 10.86 -14.72 -13.68
CA MET A 122 11.17 -14.89 -12.26
C MET A 122 11.89 -13.69 -11.64
N PHE A 123 12.79 -13.04 -12.41
CA PHE A 123 13.46 -11.82 -11.99
C PHE A 123 12.45 -10.71 -11.70
N PHE A 124 11.52 -10.43 -12.62
CA PHE A 124 10.51 -9.39 -12.43
C PHE A 124 9.49 -9.76 -11.35
N ALA A 125 9.11 -11.04 -11.26
CA ALA A 125 8.22 -11.54 -10.22
C ALA A 125 8.76 -11.29 -8.81
N MET A 126 10.08 -11.35 -8.62
CA MET A 126 10.71 -11.01 -7.34
C MET A 126 10.41 -9.54 -6.95
N PHE A 127 10.53 -8.59 -7.87
CA PHE A 127 10.23 -7.18 -7.60
C PHE A 127 8.74 -6.95 -7.36
N ALA A 128 7.87 -7.67 -8.08
CA ALA A 128 6.43 -7.61 -7.88
C ALA A 128 6.08 -8.08 -6.45
N VAL A 129 6.40 -9.32 -6.12
CA VAL A 129 6.05 -9.93 -4.83
C VAL A 129 6.68 -9.17 -3.66
N ALA A 130 7.97 -8.87 -3.72
CA ALA A 130 8.65 -8.15 -2.63
C ALA A 130 8.11 -6.73 -2.47
N GLY A 131 7.86 -6.03 -3.59
CA GLY A 131 7.35 -4.66 -3.59
C GLY A 131 5.99 -4.55 -2.90
N ILE A 132 5.05 -5.44 -3.23
CA ILE A 132 3.71 -5.37 -2.63
C ILE A 132 3.68 -5.83 -1.18
N MET A 133 4.38 -6.92 -0.82
CA MET A 133 4.50 -7.37 0.56
C MET A 133 5.06 -6.28 1.48
N ALA A 134 6.13 -5.62 1.06
CA ALA A 134 6.70 -4.51 1.80
C ALA A 134 5.73 -3.32 1.88
N SER A 135 4.98 -3.05 0.81
CA SER A 135 3.98 -1.97 0.78
C SER A 135 2.84 -2.21 1.76
N GLU A 136 2.33 -3.44 1.87
CA GLU A 136 1.28 -3.81 2.81
C GLU A 136 1.74 -3.68 4.26
N LEU A 137 2.93 -4.18 4.56
CA LEU A 137 3.52 -4.01 5.89
C LEU A 137 3.67 -2.53 6.25
N LEU A 138 4.15 -1.71 5.32
CA LEU A 138 4.26 -0.26 5.51
C LEU A 138 2.90 0.42 5.69
N LEU A 139 1.84 -0.05 5.03
CA LEU A 139 0.49 0.47 5.23
C LEU A 139 -0.05 0.16 6.63
N ILE A 140 0.22 -1.03 7.17
CA ILE A 140 -0.08 -1.37 8.56
C ILE A 140 0.69 -0.44 9.50
N VAL A 141 1.99 -0.29 9.29
CA VAL A 141 2.85 0.61 10.09
C VAL A 141 2.37 2.07 10.02
N LEU A 142 1.97 2.55 8.84
CA LEU A 142 1.39 3.88 8.64
C LEU A 142 0.13 4.07 9.48
N THR A 143 -0.77 3.08 9.44
CA THR A 143 -2.04 3.09 10.14
C THR A 143 -1.84 3.12 11.66
N VAL A 144 -0.97 2.24 12.18
CA VAL A 144 -0.61 2.20 13.61
C VAL A 144 0.04 3.51 14.04
N THR A 145 1.00 4.03 13.25
CA THR A 145 1.67 5.30 13.54
C THR A 145 0.68 6.46 13.62
N ALA A 146 -0.27 6.53 12.69
CA ALA A 146 -1.33 7.54 12.69
C ALA A 146 -2.24 7.41 13.92
N ALA A 147 -2.60 6.18 14.30
CA ALA A 147 -3.42 5.91 15.48
C ALA A 147 -2.70 6.32 16.79
N VAL A 148 -1.45 5.94 16.96
CA VAL A 148 -0.63 6.30 18.14
C VAL A 148 -0.47 7.82 18.24
N GLN A 149 -0.15 8.51 17.14
CA GLN A 149 -0.04 9.98 17.14
C GLN A 149 -1.36 10.65 17.52
N ARG A 150 -2.50 10.09 17.13
CA ARG A 150 -3.83 10.58 17.51
C ARG A 150 -4.12 10.37 18.99
N LEU A 151 -3.74 9.22 19.55
CA LEU A 151 -3.90 8.91 20.98
C LEU A 151 -3.03 9.86 21.83
N LEU A 152 -1.75 10.02 21.50
CA LEU A 152 -0.83 10.91 22.23
C LEU A 152 -1.26 12.38 22.22
N ARG A 153 -1.93 12.84 21.16
CA ARG A 153 -2.50 14.20 21.09
C ARG A 153 -3.80 14.36 21.88
N ARG A 154 -4.51 13.26 22.16
CA ARG A 154 -5.76 13.24 22.93
C ARG A 154 -5.54 13.05 24.42
N SER A 155 -4.41 12.47 24.83
CA SER A 155 -4.01 12.43 26.22
C SER A 155 -3.94 13.86 26.75
N PRO A 156 -4.77 14.23 27.74
CA PRO A 156 -4.61 15.49 28.43
C PRO A 156 -3.17 15.52 28.93
N ARG A 157 -2.40 16.54 28.55
CA ARG A 157 -1.25 16.87 29.36
C ARG A 157 -1.84 17.15 30.73
N VAL A 158 -1.66 16.22 31.67
CA VAL A 158 -1.70 16.51 33.10
C VAL A 158 -0.51 17.43 33.33
N THR A 159 -0.62 18.67 32.86
CA THR A 159 0.29 19.74 33.18
C THR A 159 0.20 19.90 34.67
N GLY A 160 1.33 19.77 35.36
CA GLY A 160 1.51 19.95 36.81
C GLY A 160 1.19 21.36 37.31
N ARG A 161 0.13 22.00 36.79
CA ARG A 161 -0.40 23.28 37.24
C ARG A 161 -1.28 23.12 38.49
N GLN A 162 -1.92 21.96 38.67
CA GLN A 162 -2.65 21.65 39.92
C GLN A 162 -1.72 21.37 41.12
N ALA A 163 -0.43 21.06 40.89
CA ALA A 163 0.52 20.85 41.98
C ALA A 163 1.10 22.16 42.56
N TYR A 164 1.02 23.27 41.82
CA TYR A 164 1.52 24.57 42.29
C TYR A 164 0.45 25.42 42.98
N GLU A 165 -0.83 25.30 42.61
CA GLU A 165 -1.91 26.05 43.28
C GLU A 165 -2.23 25.53 44.70
N TYR A 166 -1.86 24.28 45.04
CA TYR A 166 -2.12 23.71 46.38
C TYR A 166 -1.02 23.96 47.41
N ARG A 167 0.14 24.51 47.02
CA ARG A 167 1.26 24.83 47.95
C ARG A 167 1.39 26.31 48.30
N GLY A 168 0.59 27.20 47.69
CA GLY A 168 0.58 28.63 48.00
C GLY A 168 -0.52 29.07 48.98
N ALA A 169 -1.37 28.15 49.42
CA ALA A 169 -2.45 28.41 50.36
C ALA A 169 -2.23 27.60 51.65
N ARG A 170 -1.25 27.99 52.45
CA ARG A 170 -1.16 27.73 53.90
C ARG A 170 -0.07 28.59 54.51
#